data_AF-A0A0N4XFI6-F1
#
_entry.id   AF-A0A0N4XFI6-F1
#
_cell.length_a   1.000
_cell.length_b   1.000
_cell.length_c   1.000
_cell.angle_alpha   90.00
_cell.angle_beta   90.00
_cell.angle_gamma   90.00
#
_symmetry.space_group_name_H-M   'P 1'
#
loop_
_entity.id
_entity.type
_entity.pdbx_description
1 polymer ?
#
loop_
_entity_poly.entity_id
_entity_poly.type
_entity_poly.pdbx_seq_one_letter_code
_entity_poly.pdbx_strand_id
1 'polypeptide(L)'
;MEKRTKSSFRYRTSNTTPFMAFITVLAMMYGLTFSIVGGFTRDDEVLPFCNPPLVLIPLVRRAWSLSNVVINCLIVAVYAAILGFMLLRAKSKAWKENHKVARRLTVAVIVFIFSWFITILGVDLGNAVGFSPESLSIWQSNMVLFALLCYSQAFYVCIWRSSDYRTAFKEQLSIMFCHRKCFQLASQSTQSMVHTSHS
;
A
#
# COMPACT_ATOMS: atom_id res chain seq x y z
N MET A 1 -3.15 -37.17 -10.12
CA MET A 1 -3.29 -35.74 -10.53
C MET A 1 -4.50 -35.04 -9.90
N GLU A 2 -5.51 -35.79 -9.44
CA GLU A 2 -6.77 -35.28 -8.89
C GLU A 2 -6.67 -34.45 -7.59
N LYS A 3 -5.67 -34.70 -6.73
CA LYS A 3 -5.47 -33.92 -5.49
C LYS A 3 -5.02 -32.47 -5.75
N ARG A 4 -4.41 -32.17 -6.91
CA ARG A 4 -3.86 -30.84 -7.22
C ARG A 4 -4.93 -29.86 -7.74
N THR A 5 -5.92 -30.37 -8.46
CA THR A 5 -7.07 -29.56 -8.95
C THR A 5 -7.99 -29.15 -7.79
N LYS A 6 -8.16 -30.01 -6.77
CA LYS A 6 -8.98 -29.72 -5.59
C LYS A 6 -8.46 -28.54 -4.75
N SER A 7 -7.15 -28.33 -4.61
CA SER A 7 -6.64 -27.19 -3.83
C SER A 7 -6.79 -25.85 -4.55
N SER A 8 -6.60 -25.83 -5.87
CA SER A 8 -6.81 -24.63 -6.69
C SER A 8 -8.28 -24.21 -6.76
N PHE A 9 -9.22 -25.17 -6.72
CA PHE A 9 -10.66 -24.90 -6.70
C PHE A 9 -11.13 -24.43 -5.31
N ARG A 10 -10.66 -25.04 -4.21
CA ARG A 10 -10.98 -24.61 -2.83
C ARG A 10 -10.51 -23.19 -2.52
N TYR A 11 -9.35 -22.77 -3.02
CA TYR A 11 -8.87 -21.39 -2.88
C TYR A 11 -9.75 -20.38 -3.65
N ARG A 12 -10.35 -20.81 -4.77
CA ARG A 12 -11.22 -20.00 -5.64
C ARG A 12 -12.68 -19.97 -5.18
N THR A 13 -13.11 -20.91 -4.34
CA THR A 13 -14.48 -20.98 -3.77
C THR A 13 -14.56 -20.51 -2.32
N SER A 14 -13.42 -20.29 -1.66
CA SER A 14 -13.43 -19.70 -0.33
C SER A 14 -13.69 -18.20 -0.44
N ASN A 15 -14.78 -17.74 0.19
CA ASN A 15 -15.09 -16.32 0.25
C ASN A 15 -14.00 -15.62 1.09
N THR A 16 -13.05 -14.97 0.42
CA THR A 16 -11.97 -14.21 1.08
C THR A 16 -12.45 -12.86 1.60
N THR A 17 -13.65 -12.41 1.20
CA THR A 17 -14.26 -11.14 1.62
C THR A 17 -14.33 -10.96 3.13
N PRO A 18 -14.86 -11.90 3.95
CA PRO A 18 -14.89 -11.75 5.41
C PRO A 18 -13.49 -11.60 6.01
N PHE A 19 -12.50 -12.34 5.50
CA PHE A 19 -11.11 -12.24 5.94
C PHE A 19 -10.50 -10.87 5.61
N MET A 20 -10.69 -10.39 4.38
CA MET A 20 -10.21 -9.07 3.95
C MET A 20 -10.91 -7.93 4.71
N ALA A 21 -12.22 -8.05 4.95
CA ALA A 21 -12.99 -7.09 5.74
C ALA A 21 -12.46 -7.03 7.18
N PHE A 22 -12.25 -8.19 7.81
CA PHE A 22 -11.69 -8.26 9.16
C PHE A 22 -10.33 -7.59 9.27
N ILE A 23 -9.38 -7.90 8.38
CA ILE A 23 -8.05 -7.27 8.39
C ILE A 23 -8.15 -5.77 8.14
N THR A 24 -9.05 -5.34 7.24
CA THR A 24 -9.26 -3.91 6.96
C THR A 24 -9.78 -3.17 8.20
N VAL A 25 -10.73 -3.76 8.92
CA VAL A 25 -11.25 -3.19 10.17
C VAL A 25 -10.16 -3.09 11.22
N LEU A 26 -9.33 -4.14 11.41
CA LEU A 26 -8.19 -4.07 12.33
C LEU A 26 -7.22 -2.95 11.99
N ALA A 27 -6.86 -2.80 10.71
CA ALA A 27 -5.96 -1.74 10.25
C ALA A 27 -6.56 -0.35 10.47
N MET A 28 -7.85 -0.18 10.19
CA MET A 28 -8.58 1.07 10.44
C MET A 28 -8.60 1.41 11.93
N MET A 29 -8.91 0.44 12.79
CA MET A 29 -8.91 0.66 14.24
C MET A 29 -7.54 1.13 14.73
N TYR A 30 -6.46 0.48 14.30
CA TYR A 30 -5.10 0.89 14.64
C TYR A 30 -4.81 2.35 14.22
N GLY A 31 -5.13 2.72 12.97
CA GLY A 31 -4.91 4.08 12.47
C GLY A 31 -5.78 5.14 13.16
N LEU A 32 -7.02 4.79 13.49
CA LEU A 32 -7.95 5.68 14.19
C LEU A 32 -7.50 5.93 15.63
N THR A 33 -6.97 4.93 16.33
CA THR A 33 -6.47 5.11 17.71
C THR A 33 -5.44 6.22 17.79
N PHE A 34 -4.41 6.21 16.93
CA PHE A 34 -3.38 7.25 16.95
C PHE A 34 -3.89 8.61 16.48
N SER A 35 -4.80 8.63 15.50
CA SER A 35 -5.43 9.89 15.04
C SER A 35 -6.27 10.54 16.14
N ILE A 36 -7.07 9.75 16.87
CA ILE A 36 -7.94 10.23 17.95
C ILE A 36 -7.10 10.69 19.15
N VAL A 37 -6.16 9.85 19.60
CA VAL A 37 -5.26 10.20 20.71
C VAL A 37 -4.44 11.45 20.37
N GLY A 38 -3.91 11.54 19.15
CA GLY A 38 -3.21 12.73 18.66
C GLY A 38 -4.08 13.98 18.67
N GLY A 39 -5.35 13.86 18.28
CA GLY A 39 -6.30 14.97 18.33
C GLY A 39 -6.58 15.48 19.75
N PHE A 40 -6.71 14.58 20.73
CA PHE A 40 -6.95 14.96 22.12
C PHE A 40 -5.71 15.45 22.88
N THR A 41 -4.52 15.05 22.45
CA THR A 41 -3.25 15.35 23.14
C THR A 41 -2.46 16.46 22.47
N ARG A 42 -3.01 17.11 21.44
CA ARG A 42 -2.36 18.16 20.67
C ARG A 42 -1.98 19.36 21.53
N ASP A 43 -0.79 19.89 21.30
CA ASP A 43 -0.28 21.14 21.86
C ASP A 43 -0.43 22.31 20.86
N ASP A 44 -0.32 23.55 21.38
CA ASP A 44 -0.42 24.78 20.60
C ASP A 44 0.93 25.18 19.95
N GLU A 45 1.87 24.25 19.83
CA GLU A 45 3.16 24.51 19.21
C GLU A 45 3.04 24.68 17.68
N VAL A 46 3.72 25.69 17.14
CA VAL A 46 3.76 25.93 15.69
C VAL A 46 4.70 24.92 15.05
N LEU A 47 4.16 24.05 14.21
CA LEU A 47 4.94 23.05 13.48
C LEU A 47 5.70 23.71 12.32
N PRO A 48 7.00 23.42 12.14
CA PRO A 48 7.78 23.95 11.03
C PRO A 48 7.39 23.31 9.67
N PHE A 49 6.85 22.10 9.69
CA PHE A 49 6.43 21.36 8.49
C PHE A 49 5.08 20.67 8.72
N CYS A 50 4.23 20.66 7.68
CA CYS A 50 2.95 19.96 7.70
C CYS A 50 3.14 18.46 7.38
N ASN A 51 3.64 17.70 8.37
CA ASN A 51 3.86 16.26 8.23
C ASN A 51 3.05 15.48 9.28
N PRO A 52 2.37 14.38 8.90
CA PRO A 52 1.51 13.64 9.83
C PRO A 52 2.19 13.18 11.12
N PRO A 53 3.46 12.71 11.13
CA PRO A 53 4.12 12.34 12.39
C PRO A 53 4.43 13.54 13.30
N LEU A 54 4.63 14.74 12.75
CA LEU A 54 5.00 15.93 13.51
C LEU A 54 3.82 16.51 14.30
N VAL A 55 2.58 16.24 13.88
CA VAL A 55 1.37 16.67 14.59
C VAL A 55 1.16 15.94 15.92
N LEU A 56 1.80 14.79 16.09
CA LEU A 56 1.73 14.01 17.32
C LEU A 56 2.72 14.58 18.32
N ILE A 57 2.27 14.79 19.56
CA ILE A 57 3.17 15.12 20.67
C ILE A 57 4.25 14.05 20.85
N PRO A 58 5.42 14.37 21.43
CA PRO A 58 6.59 13.48 21.43
C PRO A 58 6.31 12.07 21.96
N LEU A 59 5.51 11.94 23.03
CA LEU A 59 5.16 10.65 23.62
C LEU A 59 4.35 9.77 22.65
N VAL A 60 3.30 10.33 22.06
CA VAL A 60 2.41 9.61 21.12
C VAL A 60 3.15 9.28 19.83
N ARG A 61 3.97 10.21 19.34
CA ARG A 61 4.84 10.01 18.17
C ARG A 61 5.81 8.85 18.37
N ARG A 62 6.45 8.77 19.54
CA ARG A 62 7.39 7.69 19.87
C ARG A 62 6.68 6.35 19.99
N ALA A 63 5.52 6.30 20.63
CA ALA A 63 4.71 5.08 20.72
C ALA A 63 4.28 4.59 19.33
N TRP A 64 3.81 5.51 18.47
CA TRP A 64 3.45 5.22 17.09
C TRP A 64 4.65 4.68 16.30
N SER A 65 5.78 5.38 16.32
CA SER A 65 6.98 4.97 15.57
C SER A 65 7.50 3.60 16.01
N LEU A 66 7.62 3.37 17.33
CA LEU A 66 8.07 2.10 17.88
C LEU A 66 7.13 0.95 17.50
N SER A 67 5.81 1.17 17.57
CA SER A 67 4.85 0.15 17.14
C SER A 67 4.98 -0.18 15.64
N ASN A 68 5.27 0.81 14.80
CA ASN A 68 5.55 0.60 13.37
C ASN A 68 6.84 -0.18 13.16
N VAL A 69 7.91 0.09 13.90
CA VAL A 69 9.15 -0.71 13.84
C VAL A 69 8.84 -2.18 14.12
N VAL A 70 8.11 -2.47 15.19
CA VAL A 70 7.75 -3.84 15.57
C VAL A 70 6.92 -4.52 14.47
N ILE A 71 5.87 -3.85 13.97
CA ILE A 71 5.02 -4.38 12.90
C ILE A 71 5.85 -4.65 11.64
N ASN A 72 6.71 -3.72 11.23
CA ASN A 72 7.55 -3.90 10.05
C ASN A 72 8.57 -5.03 10.20
N CYS A 73 9.17 -5.20 11.38
CA CYS A 73 10.04 -6.34 11.68
C CYS A 73 9.29 -7.67 11.55
N LEU A 74 8.06 -7.75 12.06
CA LEU A 74 7.21 -8.94 11.91
C LEU A 74 6.89 -9.22 10.43
N ILE A 75 6.58 -8.18 9.64
CA ILE A 75 6.34 -8.31 8.20
C ILE A 75 7.57 -8.90 7.50
N VAL A 76 8.76 -8.36 7.76
CA VAL A 76 10.01 -8.88 7.18
C VAL A 76 10.26 -10.32 7.60
N ALA A 77 10.03 -10.67 8.87
CA ALA A 77 10.20 -12.03 9.37
C ALA A 77 9.25 -13.02 8.68
N VAL A 78 7.97 -12.67 8.54
CA VAL A 78 6.97 -13.49 7.82
C VAL A 78 7.38 -13.66 6.36
N TYR A 79 7.82 -12.60 5.69
CA TYR A 79 8.29 -12.71 4.30
C TYR A 79 9.54 -13.56 4.15
N ALA A 80 10.51 -13.42 5.06
CA ALA A 80 11.71 -14.26 5.09
C ALA A 80 11.33 -15.73 5.31
N ALA A 81 10.39 -16.04 6.20
CA ALA A 81 9.89 -17.39 6.43
C ALA A 81 9.19 -17.97 5.19
N ILE A 82 8.35 -17.18 4.51
CA ILE A 82 7.69 -17.60 3.26
C ILE A 82 8.74 -17.88 2.18
N LEU A 83 9.69 -16.96 1.98
CA LEU A 83 10.75 -17.14 0.98
C LEU A 83 11.65 -18.34 1.32
N GLY A 84 12.06 -18.50 2.57
CA GLY A 84 12.83 -19.64 3.06
C GLY A 84 12.10 -20.96 2.82
N PHE A 85 10.81 -21.03 3.19
CA PHE A 85 9.97 -22.20 2.92
C PHE A 85 9.86 -22.51 1.42
N MET A 86 9.72 -21.48 0.58
CA MET A 86 9.67 -21.64 -0.87
C MET A 86 11.01 -22.11 -1.46
N LEU A 87 12.13 -21.64 -0.94
CA LEU A 87 13.48 -22.06 -1.35
C LEU A 87 13.77 -23.52 -0.97
N LEU A 88 13.38 -23.93 0.25
CA LEU A 88 13.46 -25.34 0.66
C LEU A 88 12.65 -26.26 -0.26
N ARG A 89 11.57 -25.75 -0.86
CA ARG A 89 10.72 -26.48 -1.81
C ARG A 89 11.06 -26.21 -3.28
N ALA A 90 12.18 -25.55 -3.59
CA ALA A 90 12.54 -25.15 -4.95
C ALA A 90 12.70 -26.33 -5.92
N LYS A 91 13.07 -27.52 -5.42
CA LYS A 91 13.16 -28.75 -6.22
C LYS A 91 11.80 -29.37 -6.58
N SER A 92 10.70 -28.88 -6.00
CA SER A 92 9.36 -29.45 -6.23
C SER A 92 8.69 -28.86 -7.47
N LYS A 93 7.81 -29.65 -8.12
CA LYS A 93 6.94 -29.17 -9.22
C LYS A 93 6.10 -27.93 -8.83
N ALA A 94 5.81 -27.74 -7.54
CA ALA A 94 5.08 -26.59 -7.02
C ALA A 94 5.86 -25.27 -7.14
N TRP A 95 7.19 -25.32 -7.24
CA TRP A 95 8.01 -24.13 -7.47
C TRP A 95 7.77 -23.55 -8.87
N LYS A 96 7.72 -24.38 -9.93
CA LYS A 96 7.50 -23.88 -11.30
C LYS A 96 6.17 -23.12 -11.43
N GLU A 97 5.12 -23.61 -10.77
CA GLU A 97 3.80 -22.97 -10.72
C GLU A 97 3.82 -21.66 -9.92
N ASN A 98 4.51 -21.62 -8.77
CA ASN A 98 4.49 -20.47 -7.86
C ASN A 98 5.66 -19.48 -8.03
N HIS A 99 6.65 -19.75 -8.88
CA HIS A 99 7.86 -18.92 -8.98
C HIS A 99 7.54 -17.48 -9.42
N LYS A 100 6.50 -17.27 -10.24
CA LYS A 100 6.05 -15.94 -10.66
C LYS A 100 5.52 -15.14 -9.46
N VAL A 101 4.80 -15.81 -8.55
CA VAL A 101 4.27 -15.21 -7.31
C VAL A 101 5.41 -14.92 -6.33
N ALA A 102 6.33 -15.85 -6.13
CA ALA A 102 7.54 -15.60 -5.33
C ALA A 102 8.33 -14.39 -5.85
N ARG A 103 8.58 -14.31 -7.15
CA ARG A 103 9.33 -13.22 -7.78
C ARG A 103 8.64 -11.86 -7.63
N ARG A 104 7.30 -11.84 -7.61
CA ARG A 104 6.49 -10.64 -7.30
C ARG A 104 6.68 -10.24 -5.83
N LEU A 105 6.54 -11.22 -4.94
CA LEU A 105 6.66 -11.04 -3.50
C LEU A 105 8.05 -10.52 -3.11
N THR A 106 9.12 -11.11 -3.64
CA THR A 106 10.50 -10.68 -3.40
C THR A 106 10.71 -9.22 -3.81
N VAL A 107 10.22 -8.81 -4.97
CA VAL A 107 10.33 -7.39 -5.38
C VAL A 107 9.53 -6.48 -4.46
N ALA A 108 8.30 -6.86 -4.11
CA ALA A 108 7.49 -6.07 -3.16
C ALA A 108 8.20 -5.90 -1.81
N VAL A 109 8.83 -6.96 -1.30
CA VAL A 109 9.57 -6.93 -0.03
C VAL A 109 10.81 -6.04 -0.12
N ILE A 110 11.57 -6.15 -1.20
CA ILE A 110 12.75 -5.29 -1.43
C ILE A 110 12.32 -3.82 -1.43
N VAL A 111 11.30 -3.47 -2.22
CA VAL A 111 10.82 -2.08 -2.28
C VAL A 111 10.29 -1.64 -0.91
N PHE A 112 9.56 -2.48 -0.19
CA PHE A 112 9.10 -2.19 1.17
C PHE A 112 10.24 -1.91 2.16
N ILE A 113 11.31 -2.71 2.13
CA ILE A 113 12.49 -2.51 2.97
C ILE A 113 13.15 -1.17 2.64
N PHE A 114 13.42 -0.91 1.35
CA PHE A 114 14.12 0.30 0.92
C PHE A 114 13.27 1.58 0.93
N SER A 115 11.98 1.48 1.23
CA SER A 115 11.07 2.62 1.35
C SER A 115 10.62 2.80 2.79
N TRP A 116 9.58 2.07 3.20
CA TRP A 116 8.90 2.25 4.46
C TRP A 116 9.73 1.84 5.67
N PHE A 117 10.44 0.71 5.58
CA PHE A 117 11.23 0.25 6.72
C PHE A 117 12.38 1.21 7.05
N ILE A 118 13.12 1.66 6.02
CA ILE A 118 14.14 2.70 6.18
C ILE A 118 13.53 4.01 6.69
N THR A 119 12.35 4.40 6.21
CA THR A 119 11.66 5.61 6.70
C THR A 119 11.48 5.57 8.23
N ILE A 120 10.85 4.51 8.73
CA ILE A 120 10.51 4.39 10.15
C ILE A 120 11.78 4.24 10.99
N LEU A 121 12.73 3.42 10.55
CA LEU A 121 14.03 3.33 11.22
C LEU A 121 14.78 4.66 11.22
N GLY A 122 14.74 5.41 10.13
CA GLY A 122 15.37 6.72 10.00
C GLY A 122 14.75 7.75 10.96
N VAL A 123 13.43 7.74 11.11
CA VAL A 123 12.71 8.59 12.09
C VAL A 123 13.17 8.27 13.51
N ASP A 124 13.29 7.00 13.88
CA ASP A 124 13.74 6.61 15.21
C ASP A 124 15.25 6.80 15.43
N LEU A 125 16.07 6.68 14.37
CA LEU A 125 17.51 6.91 14.41
C LEU A 125 17.85 8.36 14.71
N GLY A 126 17.16 9.33 14.09
CA GLY A 126 17.37 10.75 14.38
C GLY A 126 17.12 11.09 15.86
N ASN A 127 16.14 10.42 16.48
CA ASN A 127 15.90 10.52 17.92
C ASN A 127 17.02 9.85 18.74
N ALA A 128 17.47 8.65 18.33
CA ALA A 128 18.51 7.89 19.04
C ALA A 128 19.89 8.57 19.02
N VAL A 129 20.21 9.28 17.95
CA VAL A 129 21.46 10.05 17.80
C VAL A 129 21.42 11.37 18.59
N GLY A 130 20.26 11.77 19.11
CA GLY A 130 20.11 12.97 19.94
C GLY A 130 20.11 14.28 19.15
N PHE A 131 19.50 14.29 17.96
CA PHE A 131 19.35 15.52 17.18
C PHE A 131 18.55 16.58 17.95
N SER A 132 18.91 17.85 17.76
CA SER A 132 18.11 18.97 18.26
C SER A 132 16.69 18.94 17.65
N PRO A 133 15.66 19.49 18.32
CA PRO A 133 14.29 19.47 17.81
C PRO A 133 14.15 20.04 16.39
N GLU A 134 14.89 21.11 16.09
CA GLU A 134 14.92 21.73 14.76
C GLU A 134 15.52 20.79 13.70
N SER A 135 16.72 20.24 13.96
CA SER A 135 17.38 19.30 13.04
C SER A 135 16.59 18.01 12.86
N LEU A 136 15.96 17.53 13.94
CA LEU A 136 15.10 16.36 13.93
C LEU A 136 13.87 16.59 13.05
N SER A 137 13.25 17.78 13.12
CA SER A 137 12.09 18.11 12.29
C SER A 137 12.44 18.11 10.80
N ILE A 138 13.60 18.64 10.42
CA ILE A 138 14.09 18.64 9.03
C ILE A 138 14.40 17.20 8.60
N TRP A 139 15.11 16.44 9.44
CA TRP A 139 15.45 15.04 9.16
C TRP A 139 14.21 14.18 8.94
N GLN A 140 13.25 14.22 9.87
CA GLN A 140 11.99 13.47 9.79
C GLN A 140 11.18 13.87 8.55
N SER A 141 11.18 15.16 8.20
CA SER A 141 10.50 15.66 7.00
C SER A 141 11.09 15.09 5.71
N ASN A 142 12.41 14.94 5.63
CA ASN A 142 13.07 14.33 4.47
C ASN A 142 12.80 12.82 4.37
N MET A 143 12.65 12.13 5.50
CA MET A 143 12.32 10.70 5.50
C MET A 143 10.94 10.41 4.85
N VAL A 144 10.02 11.38 4.85
CA VAL A 144 8.70 11.25 4.19
C VAL A 144 8.83 10.94 2.69
N LEU A 145 9.91 11.35 2.02
CA LEU A 145 10.13 11.00 0.61
C LEU A 145 10.17 9.48 0.38
N PHE A 146 10.80 8.74 1.29
CA PHE A 146 10.83 7.28 1.24
C PHE A 146 9.46 6.68 1.59
N ALA A 147 8.67 7.33 2.45
CA ALA A 147 7.28 6.94 2.71
C ALA A 147 6.41 7.02 1.46
N LEU A 148 6.54 8.08 0.67
CA LEU A 148 5.78 8.29 -0.57
C LEU A 148 6.07 7.19 -1.61
N LEU A 149 7.30 6.69 -1.67
CA LEU A 149 7.65 5.54 -2.51
C LEU A 149 6.87 4.29 -2.08
N CYS A 150 6.73 4.05 -0.78
CA CYS A 150 5.94 2.93 -0.26
C CYS A 150 4.45 3.03 -0.66
N TYR A 151 3.85 4.22 -0.54
CA TYR A 151 2.43 4.38 -0.86
C TYR A 151 2.11 4.12 -2.33
N SER A 152 3.04 4.45 -3.23
CA SER A 152 2.86 4.23 -4.67
C SER A 152 3.30 2.84 -5.15
N GLN A 153 4.10 2.11 -4.37
CA GLN A 153 4.74 0.87 -4.83
C GLN A 153 3.72 -0.22 -5.22
N ALA A 154 2.61 -0.34 -4.49
CA ALA A 154 1.69 -1.46 -4.67
C ALA A 154 1.11 -1.46 -6.09
N PHE A 155 0.78 -0.27 -6.60
CA PHE A 155 0.32 -0.06 -7.96
C PHE A 155 1.39 -0.45 -8.98
N TYR A 156 2.61 0.10 -8.85
CA TYR A 156 3.69 -0.12 -9.81
C TYR A 156 4.23 -1.56 -9.83
N VAL A 157 4.30 -2.21 -8.66
CA VAL A 157 4.70 -3.62 -8.56
C VAL A 157 3.64 -4.53 -9.19
N CYS A 158 2.36 -4.26 -8.96
CA CYS A 158 1.25 -5.02 -9.56
C CYS A 158 1.24 -4.87 -11.08
N ILE A 159 1.31 -3.64 -11.61
CA ILE A 159 1.28 -3.38 -13.05
C ILE A 159 2.53 -3.94 -13.76
N TRP A 160 3.72 -3.83 -13.15
CA TRP A 160 4.94 -4.33 -13.79
C TRP A 160 5.00 -5.86 -13.82
N ARG A 161 4.50 -6.54 -12.78
CA ARG A 161 4.73 -7.98 -12.61
C ARG A 161 3.52 -8.86 -12.91
N SER A 162 2.30 -8.33 -12.87
CA SER A 162 1.07 -9.07 -13.14
C SER A 162 0.50 -8.74 -14.52
N SER A 163 0.56 -9.72 -15.43
CA SER A 163 -0.11 -9.64 -16.74
C SER A 163 -1.60 -9.44 -16.57
N ASP A 164 -2.20 -10.16 -15.63
CA ASP A 164 -3.64 -10.18 -15.42
C ASP A 164 -4.12 -8.82 -14.90
N TYR A 165 -3.33 -8.21 -14.00
CA TYR A 165 -3.58 -6.85 -13.53
C TYR A 165 -3.48 -5.82 -14.65
N ARG A 166 -2.48 -5.94 -15.55
CA ARG A 166 -2.35 -5.04 -16.71
C ARG A 166 -3.52 -5.18 -17.68
N THR A 167 -3.98 -6.40 -17.94
CA THR A 167 -5.11 -6.64 -18.83
C THR A 167 -6.36 -5.99 -18.27
N ALA A 168 -6.68 -6.26 -17.00
CA ALA A 168 -7.83 -5.63 -16.32
C ALA A 168 -7.72 -4.09 -16.31
N PHE A 169 -6.54 -3.53 -16.02
CA PHE A 169 -6.33 -2.09 -16.05
C PHE A 169 -6.56 -1.49 -17.44
N LYS A 170 -6.07 -2.13 -18.51
CA LYS A 170 -6.30 -1.69 -19.90
C LYS A 170 -7.77 -1.78 -20.29
N GLU A 171 -8.48 -2.82 -19.86
CA GLU A 171 -9.92 -2.97 -20.08
C GLU A 171 -10.69 -1.85 -19.39
N GLN A 172 -10.43 -1.59 -18.11
CA GLN A 172 -11.04 -0.49 -17.37
C GLN A 172 -10.76 0.87 -18.01
N LEU A 173 -9.52 1.08 -18.46
CA LEU A 173 -9.11 2.31 -19.13
C LEU A 173 -9.82 2.47 -20.49
N SER A 174 -9.93 1.39 -21.26
CA SER A 174 -10.68 1.36 -22.52
C SER A 174 -12.15 1.69 -22.31
N ILE A 175 -12.80 1.10 -21.30
CA ILE A 175 -14.20 1.40 -20.94
C ILE A 175 -14.34 2.88 -20.58
N MET A 176 -13.45 3.44 -19.76
CA MET A 176 -13.48 4.85 -19.38
C MET A 176 -13.39 5.79 -20.60
N PHE A 177 -12.51 5.47 -21.56
CA PHE A 177 -12.39 6.26 -22.80
C PHE A 177 -13.51 6.04 -23.81
N CYS A 178 -14.06 4.83 -23.91
CA CYS A 178 -15.21 4.53 -24.77
C CYS A 178 -16.50 5.17 -24.24
N HIS A 179 -16.70 5.18 -22.93
CA HIS A 179 -17.84 5.85 -22.31
C HIS A 179 -17.75 7.37 -22.51
N ARG A 180 -16.54 7.94 -22.49
CA ARG A 180 -16.32 9.36 -22.79
C ARG A 180 -16.68 9.71 -24.24
N LYS A 181 -16.34 8.86 -25.21
CA LYS A 181 -16.75 9.03 -26.62
C LYS A 181 -18.25 8.90 -26.82
N CYS A 182 -18.88 7.90 -26.19
CA CYS A 182 -20.32 7.67 -26.30
C CYS A 182 -21.13 8.80 -25.64
N PHE A 183 -20.68 9.30 -24.48
CA PHE A 183 -21.29 10.45 -23.81
C PHE A 183 -21.13 11.74 -24.60
N GLN A 184 -19.98 11.97 -25.25
CA GLN A 184 -19.78 13.14 -26.13
C GLN A 184 -20.64 13.08 -27.41
N LEU A 185 -20.83 11.89 -27.99
CA LEU A 185 -21.73 11.69 -29.13
C LEU A 185 -23.19 11.91 -28.74
N ALA A 186 -23.61 11.40 -27.58
CA ALA A 186 -24.93 11.66 -27.03
C ALA A 186 -25.16 13.17 -26.80
N SER A 187 -24.20 13.88 -26.19
CA SER A 187 -24.33 15.33 -25.95
C SER A 187 -24.39 16.17 -27.23
N GLN A 188 -23.64 15.79 -28.27
CA GLN A 188 -23.69 16.47 -29.58
C GLN A 188 -25.00 16.20 -30.35
N SER A 189 -25.54 14.99 -30.26
CA SER A 189 -26.84 14.65 -30.87
C SER A 189 -28.00 15.41 -30.23
N THR A 190 -27.96 15.65 -28.91
CA THR A 190 -28.95 16.47 -28.21
C THR A 190 -28.87 17.95 -28.59
N GLN A 191 -27.67 18.51 -28.78
CA GLN A 191 -27.52 19.91 -29.23
C GLN A 191 -27.97 20.14 -30.69
N SER A 192 -27.77 19.16 -31.58
CA SER A 192 -28.23 19.29 -32.98
C SER A 192 -29.76 19.24 -33.11
N MET A 193 -30.46 18.47 -32.27
CA MET A 193 -31.93 18.41 -32.28
C MET A 193 -32.59 19.72 -31.81
N VAL A 194 -31.96 20.47 -30.90
CA VAL A 194 -32.47 21.77 -30.43
C VAL A 194 -32.31 22.87 -31.49
N HIS A 195 -31.31 22.74 -32.38
CA HIS A 195 -31.05 23.76 -33.41
C HIS A 195 -31.94 23.60 -34.66
N THR A 196 -32.49 22.41 -34.90
CA THR A 196 -33.44 22.14 -36.00
C THR A 196 -34.90 22.43 -35.67
N SER A 197 -35.26 22.67 -34.41
CA SER A 197 -36.63 23.01 -33.98
C SER A 197 -36.93 24.51 -33.96
N HIS A 198 -35.97 25.36 -34.36
CA HIS A 198 -36.10 26.82 -34.42
C HIS A 198 -35.86 27.39 -35.84
N SER A 199 -36.06 26.58 -36.89
CA SER A 199 -36.04 27.02 -38.29
C SER A 199 -37.34 26.66 -38.98
#